data_AF-A0ABD5VXA8-F1
#
_entry.id   AF-A0ABD5VXA8-F1
#
_cell.length_a   1.000
_cell.length_b   1.000
_cell.length_c   1.000
_cell.angle_alpha   90.00
_cell.angle_beta   90.00
_cell.angle_gamma   90.00
#
_symmetry.space_group_name_H-M   'P 1'
#
loop_
_entity.id
_entity.type
_entity.pdbx_description
1 polymer ?
#
loop_
_entity_poly.entity_id
_entity_poly.type
_entity_poly.pdbx_seq_one_letter_code
_entity_poly.pdbx_strand_id
1 'polypeptide(L)'
;MLSMVKESERSSRRINRRTVLKTVGLAVAGSTFSASAAGQEGDSQFSLTQGDRCIPLTPLQGSQPVEELYDYRYPMDRFDGPPGSQGFTYSSHGTTSLQRPDTSIMFLYEGPNGLSLVVVHGALADGSTAGAVTFRLSGMPSSGSWLVKDDYYTQNGQQVESNHDVWNVGGSSHTIDWTWAEGRTDGARSAASAAT
;
A
#
# COMPACT_ATOMS: atom_id res chain seq x y z
N MET A 1 -9.25 -8.32 9.94
CA MET A 1 -9.05 -6.87 10.06
C MET A 1 -7.55 -6.65 10.09
N LEU A 2 -7.03 -5.89 9.12
CA LEU A 2 -5.62 -5.51 9.06
C LEU A 2 -5.48 -4.22 9.86
N SER A 3 -4.50 -4.13 10.74
CA SER A 3 -4.18 -2.88 11.45
C SER A 3 -2.66 -2.72 11.47
N MET A 4 -2.23 -1.52 11.12
CA MET A 4 -0.84 -1.07 11.25
C MET A 4 -0.82 -0.11 12.42
N VAL A 5 0.00 -0.39 13.41
CA VAL A 5 0.08 0.40 14.64
C VAL A 5 1.51 0.88 14.77
N LYS A 6 1.70 2.19 14.95
CA LYS A 6 2.96 2.74 15.47
C LYS A 6 3.02 2.39 16.94
N GLU A 7 4.06 1.69 17.36
CA GLU A 7 4.16 1.18 18.73
C GLU A 7 4.33 2.35 19.72
N SER A 8 3.23 2.79 20.32
CA SER A 8 3.19 3.63 21.51
C SER A 8 1.92 3.29 22.30
N GLU A 9 2.10 2.53 23.38
CA GLU A 9 1.13 2.20 24.43
C GLU A 9 -0.15 1.41 24.03
N ARG A 10 -0.20 0.08 24.29
CA ARG A 10 -1.12 -0.47 25.32
C ARG A 10 -1.14 -2.00 25.49
N SER A 11 -1.26 -2.32 26.78
CA SER A 11 -1.65 -3.56 27.47
C SER A 11 -2.66 -4.48 26.78
N SER A 12 -2.32 -5.78 26.79
CA SER A 12 -3.03 -6.89 26.14
C SER A 12 -4.42 -7.18 26.73
N ARG A 13 -5.45 -7.26 25.87
CA ARG A 13 -6.67 -8.03 26.14
C ARG A 13 -6.90 -9.04 25.02
N ARG A 14 -6.87 -10.33 25.39
CA ARG A 14 -7.11 -11.49 24.52
C ARG A 14 -8.60 -11.63 24.21
N ILE A 15 -9.00 -11.73 22.93
CA ILE A 15 -10.26 -12.37 22.49
C ILE A 15 -10.01 -13.13 21.17
N ASN A 16 -10.67 -14.28 21.02
CA ASN A 16 -10.29 -15.41 20.17
C ASN A 16 -11.34 -15.70 19.07
N ARG A 17 -10.83 -16.02 17.85
CA ARG A 17 -11.30 -16.95 16.77
C ARG A 17 -12.63 -16.73 16.03
N ARG A 18 -12.54 -16.52 14.70
CA ARG A 18 -13.05 -17.42 13.63
C ARG A 18 -12.51 -16.99 12.25
N THR A 19 -12.10 -17.96 11.44
CA THR A 19 -11.12 -17.87 10.35
C THR A 19 -11.74 -17.91 8.96
N VAL A 20 -11.25 -17.06 8.04
CA VAL A 20 -11.20 -17.31 6.58
C VAL A 20 -9.82 -16.87 6.09
N LEU A 21 -8.99 -17.81 5.60
CA LEU A 21 -7.66 -17.52 5.04
C LEU A 21 -7.78 -17.23 3.54
N LYS A 22 -7.36 -16.03 3.12
CA LYS A 22 -6.79 -15.79 1.78
C LYS A 22 -5.32 -15.43 1.97
N THR A 23 -4.47 -16.09 1.21
CA THR A 23 -3.01 -16.11 1.38
C THR A 23 -2.41 -14.74 1.10
N VAL A 24 -1.74 -14.14 2.09
CA VAL A 24 -0.83 -13.00 1.89
C VAL A 24 0.58 -13.60 1.76
N GLY A 25 1.19 -13.47 0.58
CA GLY A 25 2.55 -13.96 0.31
C GLY A 25 3.59 -12.88 0.55
N LEU A 26 4.57 -13.14 1.42
CA LEU A 26 5.76 -12.30 1.59
C LEU A 26 6.86 -12.84 0.65
N ALA A 27 7.41 -12.01 -0.22
CA ALA A 27 8.54 -12.38 -1.07
C ALA A 27 9.86 -12.23 -0.30
N VAL A 28 10.46 -13.33 0.11
CA VAL A 28 11.84 -13.38 0.63
C VAL A 28 12.73 -13.91 -0.49
N ALA A 29 13.64 -13.08 -1.00
CA ALA A 29 14.66 -13.53 -1.95
C ALA A 29 15.67 -14.46 -1.23
N GLY A 30 16.00 -15.57 -1.89
CA GLY A 30 16.56 -16.78 -1.28
C GLY A 30 17.90 -16.66 -0.55
N SER A 31 17.97 -17.36 0.58
CA SER A 31 19.16 -18.05 1.10
C SER A 31 18.68 -19.03 2.18
N THR A 32 19.19 -20.27 2.14
CA THR A 32 18.87 -21.32 3.11
C THR A 32 19.39 -20.94 4.49
N PHE A 33 18.50 -20.62 5.43
CA PHE A 33 18.87 -20.46 6.85
C PHE A 33 18.01 -21.39 7.72
N SER A 34 18.72 -22.26 8.44
CA SER A 34 18.20 -23.10 9.51
C SER A 34 17.42 -22.27 10.52
N ALA A 35 16.29 -22.83 10.98
CA ALA A 35 15.44 -22.24 11.99
C ALA A 35 16.17 -22.05 13.32
N SER A 36 16.57 -20.81 13.58
CA SER A 36 16.81 -20.28 14.92
C SER A 36 15.97 -19.01 15.04
N ALA A 37 14.68 -19.13 15.35
CA ALA A 37 13.85 -17.99 15.71
C ALA A 37 14.11 -17.60 17.18
N ALA A 38 15.36 -17.23 17.49
CA ALA A 38 15.61 -16.22 18.49
C ALA A 38 15.42 -14.89 17.74
N GLY A 39 14.18 -14.43 17.66
CA GLY A 39 13.88 -13.16 17.01
C GLY A 39 14.65 -12.07 17.74
N GLN A 40 15.61 -11.45 17.06
CA GLN A 40 16.10 -10.14 17.46
C GLN A 40 14.88 -9.24 17.54
N GLU A 41 14.50 -8.84 18.75
CA GLU A 41 13.78 -7.60 19.00
C GLU A 41 14.72 -6.46 18.55
N GLY A 42 14.87 -6.30 17.24
CA GLY A 42 15.19 -5.00 16.69
C GLY A 42 13.97 -4.13 16.94
N ASP A 43 14.18 -2.95 17.50
CA ASP A 43 13.19 -1.92 17.83
C ASP A 43 12.41 -1.50 16.57
N SER A 44 11.54 -2.38 16.11
CA SER A 44 10.78 -2.25 14.88
C SER A 44 9.60 -1.37 15.23
N GLN A 45 9.70 -0.08 14.89
CA GLN A 45 8.67 0.91 15.21
C GLN A 45 7.29 0.60 14.59
N PHE A 46 7.25 -0.32 13.64
CA PHE A 46 6.05 -0.68 12.89
C PHE A 46 5.82 -2.19 12.92
N SER A 47 4.55 -2.58 13.05
CA SER A 47 4.13 -3.97 12.96
C SER A 47 2.87 -4.14 12.11
N LEU A 48 2.77 -5.30 11.45
CA LEU A 48 1.59 -5.77 10.76
C LEU A 48 0.84 -6.76 11.67
N THR A 49 -0.38 -6.42 12.06
CA THR A 49 -1.22 -7.35 12.83
C THR A 49 -2.29 -7.99 11.94
N GLN A 50 -2.28 -9.32 11.87
CA GLN A 50 -3.31 -10.12 11.19
C GLN A 50 -3.78 -11.26 12.11
N GLY A 51 -4.96 -11.07 12.70
CA GLY A 51 -5.46 -12.00 13.72
C GLY A 51 -4.52 -12.01 14.93
N ASP A 52 -3.99 -13.18 15.28
CA ASP A 52 -3.05 -13.35 16.40
C ASP A 52 -1.58 -13.18 15.99
N ARG A 53 -1.31 -12.89 14.70
CA ARG A 53 0.05 -12.69 14.19
C ARG A 53 0.41 -11.21 14.25
N CYS A 54 1.53 -10.91 14.89
CA CYS A 54 2.19 -9.62 14.84
C CYS A 54 3.53 -9.82 14.13
N ILE A 55 3.72 -9.16 12.99
CA ILE A 55 4.94 -9.27 12.17
C ILE A 55 5.63 -7.90 12.20
N PRO A 56 6.86 -7.78 12.73
CA PRO A 56 7.60 -6.53 12.66
C PRO A 56 7.87 -6.16 11.20
N LEU A 57 7.78 -4.87 10.89
CA LEU A 57 8.01 -4.33 9.57
C LEU A 57 9.24 -3.42 9.60
N THR A 58 10.16 -3.66 8.68
CA THR A 58 11.26 -2.75 8.37
C THR A 58 10.91 -1.98 7.09
N PRO A 59 10.90 -0.64 7.12
CA PRO A 59 10.70 0.14 5.89
C PRO A 59 11.76 -0.17 4.84
N LEU A 60 11.34 -0.24 3.57
CA LEU A 60 12.25 -0.22 2.44
C LEU A 60 12.89 1.17 2.35
N GLN A 61 14.21 1.21 2.35
CA GLN A 61 14.98 2.45 2.27
C GLN A 61 15.21 2.84 0.81
N GLY A 62 15.15 4.12 0.49
CA GLY A 62 15.55 4.61 -0.83
C GLY A 62 15.94 6.09 -0.87
N SER A 63 16.66 6.47 -1.92
CA SER A 63 17.18 7.82 -2.10
C SER A 63 16.26 8.73 -2.93
N GLN A 64 15.19 8.19 -3.50
CA GLN A 64 14.26 8.90 -4.38
C GLN A 64 12.95 9.21 -3.64
N PRO A 65 12.24 10.30 -3.99
CA PRO A 65 10.88 10.50 -3.51
C PRO A 65 9.98 9.30 -3.84
N VAL A 66 9.00 9.02 -2.99
CA VAL A 66 8.08 7.88 -3.21
C VAL A 66 7.24 8.03 -4.48
N GLU A 67 7.06 9.26 -4.97
CA GLU A 67 6.54 9.61 -6.31
C GLU A 67 7.30 8.86 -7.41
N GLU A 68 8.62 8.91 -7.34
CA GLU A 68 9.52 8.39 -8.36
C GLU A 68 9.71 6.87 -8.20
N LEU A 69 9.73 6.37 -6.96
CA LEU A 69 9.64 4.94 -6.70
C LEU A 69 8.35 4.33 -7.29
N TYR A 70 7.22 5.03 -7.13
CA TYR A 70 5.94 4.51 -7.56
C TYR A 70 5.73 4.69 -9.07
N ASP A 71 6.17 5.83 -9.65
CA ASP A 71 6.07 6.16 -11.09
C ASP A 71 4.74 5.71 -11.70
N TYR A 72 3.65 6.30 -11.19
CA TYR A 72 2.31 6.01 -11.68
C TYR A 72 2.08 6.69 -13.03
N ARG A 73 1.62 5.94 -14.03
CA ARG A 73 1.46 6.44 -15.41
C ARG A 73 0.03 6.35 -15.91
N TYR A 74 -0.49 7.47 -16.41
CA TYR A 74 -1.84 7.60 -16.96
C TYR A 74 -1.90 8.70 -18.04
N PRO A 75 -2.98 8.79 -18.86
CA PRO A 75 -3.06 9.76 -19.95
C PRO A 75 -3.38 11.16 -19.41
N MET A 76 -2.34 11.92 -19.03
CA MET A 76 -2.52 13.26 -18.46
C MET A 76 -2.85 14.31 -19.52
N ASP A 77 -2.80 13.96 -20.80
CA ASP A 77 -3.38 14.76 -21.89
C ASP A 77 -4.92 14.73 -21.89
N ARG A 78 -5.51 13.72 -21.23
CA ARG A 78 -6.96 13.49 -21.16
C ARG A 78 -7.55 13.81 -19.79
N PHE A 79 -6.78 13.62 -18.74
CA PHE A 79 -7.24 13.68 -17.36
C PHE A 79 -6.33 14.50 -16.46
N ASP A 80 -6.94 15.22 -15.53
CA ASP A 80 -6.27 15.78 -14.36
C ASP A 80 -6.39 14.78 -13.20
N GLY A 81 -5.30 14.51 -12.47
CA GLY A 81 -5.28 13.43 -11.49
C GLY A 81 -4.13 13.48 -10.49
N PRO A 82 -3.85 12.36 -9.79
CA PRO A 82 -2.72 12.27 -8.88
C PRO A 82 -1.37 12.56 -9.57
N PRO A 83 -0.32 12.90 -8.81
CA PRO A 83 1.03 13.02 -9.35
C PRO A 83 1.44 11.73 -10.08
N GLY A 84 1.91 11.88 -11.31
CA GLY A 84 2.29 10.78 -12.17
C GLY A 84 3.01 11.28 -13.42
N SER A 85 3.32 10.35 -14.32
CA SER A 85 3.93 10.64 -15.62
C SER A 85 3.01 10.21 -16.77
N GLN A 86 3.23 10.76 -17.95
CA GLN A 86 2.41 10.47 -19.14
C GLN A 86 2.52 8.99 -19.54
N GLY A 87 1.40 8.32 -19.74
CA GLY A 87 1.33 6.94 -20.23
C GLY A 87 -0.09 6.45 -20.48
N PHE A 88 -0.27 5.19 -20.89
CA PHE A 88 -1.60 4.62 -21.20
C PHE A 88 -1.97 3.38 -20.37
N THR A 89 -1.18 3.08 -19.33
CA THR A 89 -1.30 1.82 -18.59
C THR A 89 -2.20 1.92 -17.36
N TYR A 90 -2.34 3.12 -16.75
CA TYR A 90 -2.96 3.29 -15.43
C TYR A 90 -2.29 2.36 -14.42
N SER A 91 -0.98 2.55 -14.22
CA SER A 91 -0.17 1.58 -13.48
C SER A 91 1.10 2.17 -12.90
N SER A 92 1.62 1.52 -11.86
CA SER A 92 2.95 1.79 -11.31
C SER A 92 4.03 1.12 -12.16
N HIS A 93 4.98 1.91 -12.68
CA HIS A 93 6.12 1.41 -13.46
C HIS A 93 7.39 1.24 -12.62
N GLY A 94 7.53 2.01 -11.55
CA GLY A 94 8.70 1.97 -10.68
C GLY A 94 8.72 0.78 -9.71
N THR A 95 7.57 0.13 -9.49
CA THR A 95 7.46 -1.04 -8.58
C THR A 95 7.46 -2.39 -9.30
N THR A 96 7.76 -2.43 -10.60
CA THR A 96 7.70 -3.66 -11.44
C THR A 96 8.52 -4.82 -10.90
N SER A 97 9.63 -4.57 -10.19
CA SER A 97 10.44 -5.60 -9.55
C SER A 97 9.78 -6.27 -8.34
N LEU A 98 8.79 -5.61 -7.73
CA LEU A 98 8.04 -6.12 -6.58
C LEU A 98 6.76 -6.83 -7.01
N GLN A 99 6.16 -6.35 -8.09
CA GLN A 99 4.87 -6.78 -8.61
C GLN A 99 4.77 -8.29 -8.83
N ARG A 100 3.61 -8.85 -8.51
CA ARG A 100 3.30 -10.27 -8.73
C ARG A 100 1.85 -10.40 -9.21
N PRO A 101 1.59 -11.26 -10.21
CA PRO A 101 0.24 -11.65 -10.58
C PRO A 101 -0.61 -12.01 -9.36
N ASP A 102 -1.88 -11.58 -9.37
CA ASP A 102 -2.90 -11.90 -8.36
C ASP A 102 -2.49 -11.64 -6.91
N THR A 103 -1.60 -10.68 -6.68
CA THR A 103 -1.03 -10.40 -5.36
C THR A 103 -1.22 -8.94 -4.98
N SER A 104 -1.62 -8.71 -3.73
CA SER A 104 -1.57 -7.37 -3.12
C SER A 104 -0.34 -7.25 -2.24
N ILE A 105 0.50 -6.26 -2.52
CA ILE A 105 1.74 -5.99 -1.80
C ILE A 105 1.57 -4.66 -1.08
N MET A 106 1.80 -4.67 0.23
CA MET A 106 1.79 -3.48 1.07
C MET A 106 3.11 -3.40 1.83
N PHE A 107 3.77 -2.24 1.76
CA PHE A 107 5.05 -2.02 2.43
C PHE A 107 5.20 -0.57 2.88
N LEU A 108 6.09 -0.37 3.85
CA LEU A 108 6.56 0.96 4.24
C LEU A 108 7.79 1.31 3.41
N TYR A 109 7.86 2.55 2.96
CA TYR A 109 9.00 3.12 2.27
C TYR A 109 9.50 4.33 3.04
N GLU A 110 10.80 4.39 3.32
CA GLU A 110 11.46 5.54 3.92
C GLU A 110 12.38 6.17 2.88
N GLY A 111 11.95 7.34 2.39
CA GLY A 111 12.65 8.12 1.38
C GLY A 111 13.10 9.48 1.90
N PRO A 112 13.62 10.36 1.02
CA PRO A 112 14.09 11.70 1.41
C PRO A 112 12.97 12.59 1.99
N ASN A 113 11.71 12.27 1.69
CA ASN A 113 10.53 12.99 2.19
C ASN A 113 9.89 12.33 3.43
N GLY A 114 10.57 11.35 4.03
CA GLY A 114 10.08 10.60 5.18
C GLY A 114 9.33 9.32 4.82
N LEU A 115 8.54 8.83 5.77
CA LEU A 115 7.86 7.55 5.69
C LEU A 115 6.62 7.61 4.79
N SER A 116 6.40 6.56 4.01
CA SER A 116 5.25 6.40 3.14
C SER A 116 4.71 4.98 3.24
N LEU A 117 3.38 4.82 3.24
CA LEU A 117 2.73 3.53 3.00
C LEU A 117 2.50 3.39 1.49
N VAL A 118 2.91 2.26 0.93
CA VAL A 118 2.74 1.94 -0.50
C VAL A 118 1.96 0.64 -0.63
N VAL A 119 0.96 0.65 -1.51
CA VAL A 119 0.13 -0.50 -1.87
C VAL A 119 0.18 -0.69 -3.39
N VAL A 120 0.43 -1.92 -3.81
CA VAL A 120 0.45 -2.34 -5.22
C VAL A 120 -0.43 -3.59 -5.35
N HIS A 121 -1.40 -3.55 -6.27
CA HIS A 121 -2.23 -4.67 -6.65
C HIS A 121 -1.79 -5.21 -8.01
N GLY A 122 -1.57 -6.52 -8.08
CA GLY A 122 -1.23 -7.22 -9.29
C GLY A 122 0.17 -6.92 -9.83
N ALA A 123 0.31 -7.14 -11.12
CA ALA A 123 1.49 -6.90 -11.93
C ALA A 123 1.12 -6.27 -13.28
N LEU A 124 2.03 -5.42 -13.76
CA LEU A 124 1.96 -4.79 -15.06
C LEU A 124 2.17 -5.86 -16.13
N ALA A 125 1.35 -5.84 -17.18
CA ALA A 125 1.27 -6.86 -18.23
C ALA A 125 0.61 -8.17 -17.79
N ASP A 126 0.60 -9.14 -18.70
CA ASP A 126 -0.24 -10.34 -18.62
C ASP A 126 0.03 -11.17 -17.35
N GLY A 127 -1.06 -11.60 -16.70
CA GLY A 127 -1.02 -12.51 -15.56
C GLY A 127 -1.90 -12.12 -14.40
N SER A 128 -2.27 -10.84 -14.27
CA SER A 128 -3.16 -10.38 -13.19
C SER A 128 -4.62 -10.51 -13.57
N THR A 129 -5.41 -11.18 -12.73
CA THR A 129 -6.87 -11.17 -12.77
C THR A 129 -7.43 -9.94 -12.06
N ALA A 130 -8.64 -9.53 -12.45
CA ALA A 130 -9.35 -8.44 -11.81
C ALA A 130 -9.75 -8.78 -10.37
N GLY A 131 -9.92 -7.78 -9.54
CA GLY A 131 -10.31 -8.01 -8.15
C GLY A 131 -10.78 -6.76 -7.42
N ALA A 132 -11.10 -6.97 -6.14
CA ALA A 132 -11.51 -5.91 -5.24
C ALA A 132 -11.05 -6.19 -3.81
N VAL A 133 -10.77 -5.13 -3.06
CA VAL A 133 -10.37 -5.21 -1.66
C VAL A 133 -10.84 -3.98 -0.87
N THR A 134 -11.26 -4.20 0.36
CA THR A 134 -11.49 -3.11 1.32
C THR A 134 -10.33 -3.08 2.32
N PHE A 135 -9.62 -1.97 2.40
CA PHE A 135 -8.68 -1.69 3.50
C PHE A 135 -9.32 -0.78 4.54
N ARG A 136 -9.04 -1.10 5.81
CA ARG A 136 -9.28 -0.21 6.94
C ARG A 136 -7.93 0.05 7.59
N LEU A 137 -7.50 1.30 7.55
CA LEU A 137 -6.21 1.75 8.08
C LEU A 137 -6.49 2.65 9.26
N SER A 138 -5.85 2.38 10.39
CA SER A 138 -6.04 3.07 11.66
C SER A 138 -4.71 3.62 12.17
N GLY A 139 -4.73 4.70 12.95
CA GLY A 139 -3.51 5.28 13.48
C GLY A 139 -2.71 6.07 12.43
N MET A 140 -3.35 6.46 11.34
CA MET A 140 -2.74 7.33 10.34
C MET A 140 -2.40 8.68 11.00
N PRO A 141 -1.23 9.28 10.71
CA PRO A 141 -0.93 10.64 11.15
C PRO A 141 -2.01 11.60 10.67
N SER A 142 -2.42 12.56 11.51
CA SER A 142 -3.44 13.55 11.12
C SER A 142 -3.00 14.47 9.98
N SER A 143 -1.69 14.59 9.75
CA SER A 143 -1.07 15.25 8.60
C SER A 143 -0.82 14.31 7.41
N GLY A 144 -1.11 13.02 7.55
CA GLY A 144 -0.92 12.02 6.51
C GLY A 144 -1.89 12.27 5.35
N SER A 145 -1.38 12.23 4.13
CA SER A 145 -2.18 12.41 2.92
C SER A 145 -1.89 11.32 1.90
N TRP A 146 -2.93 10.88 1.20
CA TRP A 146 -2.78 10.00 0.03
C TRP A 146 -2.38 10.85 -1.15
N LEU A 147 -1.16 10.64 -1.63
CA LEU A 147 -0.61 11.41 -2.73
C LEU A 147 -0.98 10.80 -4.08
N VAL A 148 -0.97 9.47 -4.18
CA VAL A 148 -1.57 8.78 -5.32
C VAL A 148 -2.79 8.06 -4.82
N LYS A 149 -3.91 8.39 -5.47
CA LYS A 149 -5.17 7.68 -5.37
C LYS A 149 -5.50 7.19 -6.75
N ASP A 150 -5.35 5.91 -6.97
CA ASP A 150 -5.84 5.30 -8.19
C ASP A 150 -7.37 5.43 -8.31
N ASP A 151 -7.84 5.43 -9.56
CA ASP A 151 -9.21 5.81 -9.94
C ASP A 151 -9.68 7.11 -9.26
N TYR A 152 -8.78 8.11 -9.20
CA TYR A 152 -9.10 9.46 -8.74
C TYR A 152 -8.71 10.51 -9.79
N TYR A 153 -9.26 10.36 -10.98
CA TYR A 153 -9.08 11.27 -12.11
C TYR A 153 -10.32 12.15 -12.34
N THR A 154 -10.10 13.33 -12.92
CA THR A 154 -11.16 14.21 -13.38
C THR A 154 -10.96 14.59 -14.85
N GLN A 155 -12.08 14.86 -15.53
CA GLN A 155 -12.11 15.45 -16.86
C GLN A 155 -13.01 16.69 -16.80
N ASN A 156 -12.48 17.85 -17.20
CA ASN A 156 -13.18 19.13 -17.10
C ASN A 156 -13.67 19.44 -15.66
N GLY A 157 -12.88 19.07 -14.66
CA GLY A 157 -13.21 19.26 -13.25
C GLY A 157 -14.34 18.35 -12.71
N GLN A 158 -14.78 17.35 -13.48
CA GLN A 158 -15.76 16.34 -13.03
C GLN A 158 -15.07 14.98 -12.89
N GLN A 159 -15.44 14.23 -11.85
CA GLN A 159 -14.97 12.86 -11.70
C GLN A 159 -15.43 12.01 -12.89
N VAL A 160 -14.53 11.21 -13.44
CA VAL A 160 -14.85 10.35 -14.58
C VAL A 160 -15.62 9.10 -14.14
N GLU A 161 -16.57 8.65 -14.95
CA GLU A 161 -17.45 7.51 -14.60
C GLU A 161 -16.70 6.18 -14.43
N SER A 162 -15.51 6.07 -15.01
CA SER A 162 -14.65 4.89 -14.90
C SER A 162 -13.90 4.80 -13.58
N ASN A 163 -13.98 5.81 -12.71
CA ASN A 163 -13.40 5.74 -11.37
C ASN A 163 -14.29 4.86 -10.48
N HIS A 164 -13.81 3.67 -10.13
CA HIS A 164 -14.60 2.71 -9.35
C HIS A 164 -14.21 2.69 -7.86
N ASP A 165 -13.08 3.29 -7.51
CA ASP A 165 -12.57 3.31 -6.14
C ASP A 165 -13.31 4.31 -5.24
N VAL A 166 -13.54 3.90 -3.99
CA VAL A 166 -14.16 4.75 -2.96
C VAL A 166 -13.14 5.08 -1.88
N TRP A 167 -12.87 6.37 -1.73
CA TRP A 167 -11.87 6.90 -0.82
C TRP A 167 -12.50 7.64 0.36
N ASN A 168 -12.64 6.97 1.50
CA ASN A 168 -13.04 7.62 2.75
C ASN A 168 -11.80 7.87 3.62
N VAL A 169 -11.18 9.02 3.41
CA VAL A 169 -9.90 9.41 4.03
C VAL A 169 -10.07 10.70 4.83
N GLY A 170 -9.77 10.65 6.12
CA GLY A 170 -9.86 11.77 7.04
C GLY A 170 -9.52 11.37 8.49
N GLY A 171 -8.90 12.29 9.23
CA GLY A 171 -8.45 12.03 10.59
C GLY A 171 -7.41 10.91 10.64
N SER A 172 -7.53 9.99 11.62
CA SER A 172 -6.60 8.87 11.81
C SER A 172 -7.11 7.53 11.31
N SER A 173 -8.30 7.48 10.71
CA SER A 173 -8.96 6.25 10.26
C SER A 173 -9.40 6.38 8.82
N HIS A 174 -8.81 5.58 7.94
CA HIS A 174 -9.11 5.57 6.51
C HIS A 174 -9.80 4.26 6.13
N THR A 175 -10.83 4.33 5.30
CA THR A 175 -11.44 3.17 4.63
C THR A 175 -11.36 3.38 3.12
N ILE A 176 -10.80 2.41 2.42
CA ILE A 176 -10.62 2.47 0.97
C ILE A 176 -11.18 1.18 0.38
N ASP A 177 -12.13 1.33 -0.54
CA ASP A 177 -12.62 0.25 -1.38
C ASP A 177 -11.94 0.37 -2.74
N TRP A 178 -11.08 -0.60 -3.05
CA TRP A 178 -10.28 -0.66 -4.26
C TRP A 178 -10.78 -1.74 -5.20
N THR A 179 -10.80 -1.41 -6.48
CA THR A 179 -11.01 -2.36 -7.57
C THR A 179 -9.85 -2.28 -8.56
N TRP A 180 -9.56 -3.38 -9.25
CA TRP A 180 -8.56 -3.37 -10.31
C TRP A 180 -8.97 -4.24 -11.48
N ALA A 181 -8.51 -3.85 -12.67
CA ALA A 181 -8.78 -4.56 -13.92
C ALA A 181 -7.68 -5.57 -14.26
N GLU A 182 -7.99 -6.52 -15.16
CA GLU A 182 -7.01 -7.48 -15.65
C GLU A 182 -5.85 -6.78 -16.39
N GLY A 183 -4.63 -7.31 -16.25
CA GLY A 183 -3.45 -6.85 -17.00
C GLY A 183 -2.87 -5.48 -16.60
N ARG A 184 -3.32 -4.91 -15.46
CA ARG A 184 -2.83 -3.64 -14.90
C ARG A 184 -2.28 -3.83 -13.48
N THR A 185 -1.44 -2.88 -13.06
CA THR A 185 -1.30 -2.63 -11.62
C THR A 185 -2.14 -1.46 -11.20
N ASP A 186 -2.81 -1.63 -10.09
CA ASP A 186 -3.63 -0.60 -9.45
C ASP A 186 -3.16 -0.45 -8.00
N GLY A 187 -3.50 0.65 -7.34
CA GLY A 187 -3.13 0.85 -5.93
C GLY A 187 -2.77 2.29 -5.56
N ALA A 188 -2.01 2.48 -4.49
CA ALA A 188 -1.85 3.81 -3.95
C ALA A 188 -0.61 4.01 -3.11
N ARG A 189 -0.31 5.29 -2.87
CA ARG A 189 0.67 5.68 -1.86
C ARG A 189 0.21 6.87 -1.04
N SER A 190 0.63 6.88 0.22
CA SER A 190 0.50 8.03 1.12
C SER A 190 1.86 8.63 1.42
N ALA A 191 1.94 9.95 1.58
CA ALA A 191 3.00 10.55 2.38
C ALA A 191 2.54 10.63 3.83
N ALA A 192 3.36 10.12 4.75
CA ALA A 192 3.32 10.59 6.13
C ALA A 192 4.28 11.77 6.23
N SER A 193 3.76 12.97 6.48
CA SER A 193 4.59 14.03 7.02
C SER A 193 4.94 13.62 8.45
N ALA A 194 6.21 13.35 8.72
CA ALA A 194 6.70 13.20 10.08
C ALA A 194 6.34 14.49 10.83
N ALA A 195 5.54 14.36 11.89
CA ALA A 195 5.36 15.45 12.84
C ALA A 195 6.75 15.78 13.41
N THR A 196 7.19 17.01 13.17
CA THR A 196 8.33 17.64 13.85
C THR A 196 8.09 17.71 15.35
#